data_AF-A0A358E1R2-F1
#
_entry.id   AF-A0A358E1R2-F1
#
_cell.length_a   1.000
_cell.length_b   1.000
_cell.length_c   1.000
_cell.angle_alpha   90.00
_cell.angle_beta   90.00
_cell.angle_gamma   90.00
#
_symmetry.space_group_name_H-M   'P 1'
#
loop_
_entity.id
_entity.type
_entity.pdbx_description
1 polymer ?
#
loop_
_entity_poly.entity_id
_entity_poly.type
_entity_poly.pdbx_seq_one_letter_code
_entity_poly.pdbx_strand_id
1 'polypeptide(L)'
;LIDGKIDAFPIDELTGWYLLQRDFDSGDRRGVMPIKPFISTVTTHLLVPKGESDSQLILSLFNKGLEELTLDGKLTRFKRLLKEGYYQHPQKKVNFDRR
;
A
#
# COMPACT_ATOMS: atom_id res chain seq x y z
N LEU A 1 0.23 -11.88 18.71
CA LEU A 1 -0.59 -10.81 18.13
C LEU A 1 -2.00 -11.35 17.94
N ILE A 2 -2.19 -12.35 17.07
CA ILE A 2 -3.46 -13.09 16.98
C ILE A 2 -3.46 -14.30 17.93
N ASP A 3 -2.44 -15.16 17.85
CA ASP A 3 -2.28 -16.31 18.78
C ASP A 3 -1.63 -15.95 20.14
N GLY A 4 -1.55 -14.66 20.49
CA GLY A 4 -0.96 -14.20 21.77
C GLY A 4 0.57 -14.37 21.93
N LYS A 5 1.30 -14.99 21.00
CA LYS A 5 2.76 -15.26 21.13
C LYS A 5 3.70 -14.07 20.93
N ILE A 6 3.18 -12.95 20.45
CA ILE A 6 3.94 -11.75 20.05
C ILE A 6 3.12 -10.54 20.46
N ASP A 7 3.71 -9.56 21.13
CA ASP A 7 2.97 -8.38 21.60
C ASP A 7 2.82 -7.33 20.50
N ALA A 8 3.84 -7.15 19.66
CA ALA A 8 3.84 -6.20 18.56
C ALA A 8 4.67 -6.71 17.36
N PHE A 9 4.25 -6.36 16.15
CA PHE A 9 4.97 -6.71 14.92
C PHE A 9 5.20 -5.45 14.07
N PRO A 10 6.44 -4.93 14.01
CA PRO A 10 6.75 -3.71 13.28
C PRO A 10 6.70 -3.96 11.77
N ILE A 11 5.75 -3.31 11.10
CA ILE A 11 5.59 -3.39 9.65
C ILE A 11 4.96 -2.10 9.12
N ASP A 12 5.18 -1.79 7.85
CA ASP A 12 4.41 -0.77 7.14
C ASP A 12 2.90 -1.06 7.22
N GLU A 13 2.11 -0.02 7.42
CA GLU A 13 0.67 -0.13 7.67
C GLU A 13 -0.08 -0.75 6.48
N LEU A 14 0.27 -0.36 5.25
CA LEU A 14 -0.40 -0.90 4.05
C LEU A 14 -0.10 -2.40 3.91
N THR A 15 1.16 -2.77 4.14
CA THR A 15 1.60 -4.17 4.10
C THR A 15 0.93 -5.00 5.20
N GLY A 16 0.83 -4.45 6.43
CA GLY A 16 0.13 -5.09 7.53
C GLY A 16 -1.35 -5.35 7.21
N TRP A 17 -2.06 -4.35 6.70
CA TRP A 17 -3.45 -4.52 6.26
C TRP A 17 -3.59 -5.51 5.11
N TYR A 18 -2.65 -5.53 4.16
CA TYR A 18 -2.63 -6.53 3.09
C TYR A 18 -2.59 -7.97 3.61
N LEU A 19 -1.67 -8.26 4.54
CA LEU A 19 -1.55 -9.59 5.14
C LEU A 19 -2.83 -9.95 5.92
N LEU A 20 -3.36 -9.00 6.70
CA LEU A 20 -4.59 -9.17 7.46
C LEU A 20 -5.81 -9.47 6.56
N GLN A 21 -5.94 -8.78 5.43
CA GLN A 21 -7.06 -9.00 4.50
C GLN A 21 -6.95 -10.34 3.74
N ARG A 22 -5.73 -10.78 3.46
CA ARG A 22 -5.47 -11.97 2.65
C ARG A 22 -5.52 -13.27 3.45
N ASP A 23 -4.90 -13.27 4.63
CA ASP A 23 -4.56 -14.50 5.37
C ASP A 23 -5.41 -14.71 6.64
N PHE A 24 -6.20 -13.71 7.04
CA PHE A 24 -6.94 -13.74 8.32
C PHE A 24 -8.42 -13.41 8.15
N ASP A 25 -9.25 -13.95 9.04
CA ASP A 25 -10.69 -13.74 8.96
C ASP A 25 -11.12 -12.39 9.58
N SER A 26 -12.42 -12.08 9.53
CA SER A 26 -12.92 -10.82 10.10
C SER A 26 -12.79 -10.73 11.62
N GLY A 27 -12.82 -11.87 12.32
CA GLY A 27 -12.67 -11.97 13.76
C GLY A 27 -11.26 -11.66 14.19
N ASP A 28 -10.29 -12.31 13.57
CA ASP A 28 -8.86 -12.10 13.79
C ASP A 28 -8.49 -10.62 13.60
N ARG A 29 -8.97 -10.02 12.51
CA ARG A 29 -8.71 -8.62 12.16
C ARG A 29 -9.18 -7.62 13.21
N ARG A 30 -10.27 -7.89 13.93
CA ARG A 30 -10.78 -7.01 14.99
C ARG A 30 -9.87 -6.98 16.22
N GLY A 31 -9.01 -7.99 16.39
CA GLY A 31 -8.05 -8.07 17.49
C GLY A 31 -6.75 -7.31 17.24
N VAL A 32 -6.56 -6.72 16.06
CA VAL A 32 -5.32 -6.05 15.68
C VAL A 32 -5.55 -4.55 15.49
N MET A 33 -4.63 -3.74 16.01
CA MET A 33 -4.66 -2.28 15.83
C MET A 33 -3.26 -1.72 15.55
N PRO A 34 -3.15 -0.64 14.75
CA PRO A 34 -1.88 0.06 14.59
C PRO A 34 -1.50 0.80 15.87
N ILE A 35 -0.23 0.74 16.25
CA ILE A 35 0.32 1.50 17.37
C ILE A 35 0.59 2.94 16.93
N LYS A 36 0.25 3.90 17.80
CA LYS A 36 0.55 5.33 17.64
C LYS A 36 1.36 5.84 18.84
N PRO A 37 2.31 6.78 18.66
CA PRO A 37 2.74 7.36 17.38
C PRO A 37 3.49 6.35 16.51
N PHE A 38 3.57 6.62 15.20
CA PHE A 38 4.35 5.77 14.30
C PHE A 38 5.83 5.82 14.70
N ILE A 39 6.46 4.64 14.82
CA ILE A 39 7.86 4.50 15.25
C ILE A 39 8.82 4.95 14.13
N SER A 40 8.41 4.79 12.86
CA SER A 40 9.19 5.20 11.68
C SER A 40 8.29 5.53 10.50
N THR A 41 8.70 6.50 9.68
CA THR A 41 8.11 6.76 8.37
C THR A 41 9.00 6.16 7.29
N VAL A 42 8.40 5.34 6.42
CA VAL A 42 9.07 4.76 5.25
C VAL A 42 8.47 5.36 3.98
N THR A 43 9.32 5.66 3.01
CA THR A 43 8.94 6.17 1.69
C THR A 43 9.30 5.15 0.62
N THR A 44 8.35 4.87 -0.26
CA THR A 44 8.55 3.97 -1.42
C THR A 44 9.00 4.79 -2.62
N HIS A 45 10.01 4.30 -3.34
CA HIS A 45 10.57 4.99 -4.50
C HIS A 45 10.67 4.03 -5.70
N LEU A 46 10.50 4.58 -6.90
CA LEU A 46 10.87 3.89 -8.13
C LEU A 46 12.38 4.02 -8.34
N LEU A 47 13.07 2.90 -8.44
CA LEU A 47 14.50 2.86 -8.76
C LEU A 47 14.67 2.59 -10.26
N VAL A 48 15.52 3.38 -10.92
CA VAL A 48 15.88 3.22 -12.33
C VAL A 48 17.40 3.05 -12.49
N PRO A 49 17.89 2.30 -13.50
CA PRO A 49 19.31 2.19 -13.78
C PRO A 49 19.98 3.55 -14.03
N LYS A 50 21.21 3.71 -13.57
CA LYS A 50 22.03 4.89 -13.87
C LYS A 50 22.66 4.73 -15.26
N GLY A 51 22.75 5.82 -16.02
CA GLY A 51 23.50 5.86 -17.29
C GLY A 51 22.71 5.48 -18.54
N GLU A 52 21.47 5.03 -18.41
CA GLU A 52 20.57 4.82 -19.56
C GLU A 52 19.97 6.16 -20.02
N SER A 53 19.87 6.35 -21.34
CA SER A 53 19.35 7.60 -21.94
C SER A 53 17.95 7.93 -21.45
N ASP A 54 17.13 6.89 -21.23
CA ASP A 54 15.72 7.05 -20.97
C ASP A 54 15.39 7.17 -19.47
N SER A 55 16.36 6.90 -18.58
CA SER A 55 16.13 6.90 -17.13
C SER A 55 15.62 8.24 -16.61
N GLN A 56 16.12 9.37 -17.12
CA GLN A 56 15.65 10.70 -16.73
C GLN A 56 14.23 10.98 -17.23
N LEU A 57 13.90 10.48 -18.42
CA LEU A 57 12.55 10.59 -18.96
C LEU A 57 11.57 9.76 -18.13
N ILE A 58 11.92 8.52 -17.79
CA ILE A 58 11.09 7.64 -16.95
C ILE A 58 10.83 8.30 -15.59
N LEU A 59 11.88 8.82 -14.92
CA LEU A 59 11.72 9.48 -13.63
C LEU A 59 10.84 10.73 -13.72
N SER A 60 11.04 11.56 -14.75
CA SER A 60 10.25 12.79 -14.91
C SER A 60 8.77 12.50 -15.17
N LEU A 61 8.46 11.54 -16.05
CA LEU A 61 7.09 11.11 -16.32
C LEU A 61 6.44 10.47 -15.10
N PHE A 62 7.17 9.60 -14.38
CA PHE A 62 6.66 8.96 -13.17
C PHE A 62 6.32 9.99 -12.08
N ASN A 63 7.24 10.91 -11.79
CA ASN A 63 7.02 11.92 -10.75
C ASN A 63 5.89 12.88 -11.12
N LYS A 64 5.78 13.28 -12.39
CA LYS A 64 4.66 14.10 -12.88
C LYS A 64 3.33 13.38 -12.70
N GLY A 65 3.24 12.11 -13.11
CA GLY A 65 2.01 11.32 -12.91
C GLY A 65 1.65 11.15 -11.43
N LEU A 66 2.66 10.98 -10.55
CA LEU A 66 2.45 10.88 -9.11
C LEU A 66 1.91 12.19 -8.52
N GLU A 67 2.42 13.34 -8.98
CA GLU A 67 1.93 14.66 -8.59
C GLU A 67 0.46 14.85 -9.00
N GLU A 68 0.12 14.55 -10.25
CA GLU A 68 -1.26 14.63 -10.77
C GLU A 68 -2.22 13.73 -9.95
N LEU A 69 -1.83 12.47 -9.68
CA LEU A 69 -2.62 11.56 -8.85
C LEU A 69 -2.79 12.04 -7.41
N THR A 70 -1.83 12.79 -6.89
CA THR A 70 -1.86 13.35 -5.54
C THR A 70 -2.81 14.54 -5.47
N LEU A 71 -2.71 15.47 -6.44
CA LEU A 71 -3.61 16.63 -6.54
C LEU A 71 -5.07 16.21 -6.72
N ASP A 72 -5.32 15.18 -7.52
CA ASP A 72 -6.66 14.63 -7.75
C ASP A 72 -7.21 13.82 -6.54
N GLY A 73 -6.42 13.62 -5.47
CA GLY A 73 -6.79 12.78 -4.32
C GLY A 73 -6.89 11.27 -4.64
N LYS A 74 -6.59 10.87 -5.88
CA LYS A 74 -6.65 9.47 -6.35
C LYS A 74 -5.68 8.59 -5.60
N LEU A 75 -4.48 9.10 -5.28
CA LEU A 75 -3.49 8.34 -4.52
C LEU A 75 -4.01 7.94 -3.13
N THR A 76 -4.69 8.86 -2.43
CA THR A 76 -5.33 8.59 -1.14
C THR A 76 -6.44 7.56 -1.28
N ARG A 77 -7.28 7.68 -2.32
CA ARG A 77 -8.32 6.68 -2.63
C ARG A 77 -7.73 5.29 -2.87
N PHE A 78 -6.65 5.18 -3.64
CA PHE A 78 -6.00 3.89 -3.90
C PHE A 78 -5.42 3.27 -2.63
N LYS A 79 -4.76 4.06 -1.77
CA LYS A 79 -4.27 3.57 -0.47
C LYS A 79 -5.40 3.04 0.41
N ARG A 80 -6.56 3.73 0.45
CA ARG A 80 -7.74 3.26 1.18
C ARG A 80 -8.27 1.94 0.61
N LEU A 81 -8.45 1.84 -0.71
CA LEU A 81 -8.90 0.63 -1.39
C LEU A 81 -7.97 -0.57 -1.09
N LEU A 82 -6.65 -0.35 -1.08
CA LEU A 82 -5.70 -1.38 -0.69
C LEU A 82 -5.87 -1.83 0.76
N LYS A 83 -6.12 -0.93 1.72
CA LYS A 83 -6.42 -1.33 3.11
C LYS A 83 -7.72 -2.12 3.24
N GLU A 84 -8.69 -1.81 2.38
CA GLU A 84 -10.01 -2.47 2.34
C GLU A 84 -10.02 -3.81 1.61
N GLY A 85 -8.89 -4.25 1.04
CA GLY A 85 -8.78 -5.55 0.37
C GLY A 85 -8.93 -5.52 -1.16
N TYR A 86 -9.02 -4.34 -1.77
CA TYR A 86 -9.17 -4.20 -3.22
C TYR A 86 -7.82 -4.29 -3.93
N TYR A 87 -7.32 -5.51 -4.09
CA TYR A 87 -6.05 -5.79 -4.78
C TYR A 87 -6.27 -6.17 -6.25
N GLN A 88 -5.29 -5.85 -7.10
CA GLN A 88 -5.16 -6.51 -8.40
C GLN A 88 -4.77 -7.96 -8.17
N HIS A 89 -5.72 -8.88 -8.41
CA HIS A 89 -5.37 -10.29 -8.56
C HIS A 89 -4.77 -10.49 -9.96
N PRO A 90 -3.63 -11.17 -10.10
CA PRO A 90 -2.98 -11.41 -11.39
C PRO A 90 -3.92 -12.05 -12.44
N GLN A 91 -4.94 -12.76 -11.97
CA GLN A 91 -5.89 -13.52 -12.78
C GLN A 91 -7.27 -12.86 -12.90
N LYS A 92 -7.53 -11.70 -12.27
CA LYS A 92 -8.82 -11.00 -12.33
C LYS A 92 -8.63 -9.48 -12.49
N LYS A 93 -9.28 -8.91 -13.51
CA LYS A 93 -9.35 -7.44 -13.68
C LYS A 93 -9.97 -6.80 -12.44
N VAL A 94 -9.35 -5.75 -11.92
CA VAL A 94 -9.93 -4.97 -10.83
C VAL A 94 -11.09 -4.15 -11.37
N ASN A 95 -12.24 -4.34 -10.76
CA ASN A 95 -13.41 -3.53 -11.03
C ASN A 95 -13.43 -2.36 -10.05
N PHE A 96 -12.95 -1.20 -10.51
CA PHE A 96 -12.89 0.03 -9.70
C PHE A 96 -14.23 0.77 -9.60
N ASP A 97 -15.25 0.31 -10.35
CA ASP A 97 -16.60 0.89 -10.41
C ASP A 97 -17.65 -0.12 -9.94
N ARG A 98 -17.76 -0.25 -8.62
CA ARG A 98 -18.99 -0.76 -7.99
C ARG A 98 -19.50 0.33 -7.05
N ARG A 99 -20.32 1.21 -7.62
CA ARG A 99 -21.32 1.95 -6.83
C ARG A 99 -22.34 0.97 -6.28
#